data_AF-E3HAH9-F1
#
_entry.id   AF-E3HAH9-F1
#
_cell.length_a   1.000
_cell.length_b   1.000
_cell.length_c   1.000
_cell.angle_alpha   90.00
_cell.angle_beta   90.00
_cell.angle_gamma   90.00
#
_symmetry.space_group_name_H-M   'P 1'
#
loop_
_entity.id
_entity.type
_entity.pdbx_description
1 polymer ?
#
loop_
_entity_poly.entity_id
_entity_poly.type
_entity_poly.pdbx_seq_one_letter_code
_entity_poly.pdbx_strand_id
1 'polypeptide(L)'
;MLKRILIIIFVLNLGTACSRVSKKEEIELEKSKFYNSYNRWELDDLANELEEHKRVYGYTPEVIKFRFLLNERTEAKEKLEELIKKVKRELVDNELTTLKKHMSKNLRNTATLDKLADVDFTKYRVFVSNTSFGDREAKNIVALNTGEETFYFNVEFKYENHVWEVVEFQERR
;
A
#
# COMPACT_ATOMS: atom_id res chain seq x y z
N MET A 1 -23.82 -57.46 -35.21
CA MET A 1 -22.61 -57.02 -34.47
C MET A 1 -21.88 -55.85 -35.14
N LEU A 2 -22.58 -54.90 -35.80
CA LEU A 2 -21.94 -53.72 -36.43
C LEU A 2 -22.19 -52.39 -35.69
N LYS A 3 -23.09 -52.37 -34.69
CA LYS A 3 -23.44 -51.16 -33.92
C LYS A 3 -22.55 -50.91 -32.70
N ARG A 4 -21.70 -51.87 -32.30
CA ARG A 4 -20.81 -51.73 -31.13
C ARG A 4 -19.42 -51.19 -31.48
N ILE A 5 -19.02 -51.21 -32.76
CA ILE A 5 -17.69 -50.74 -33.21
C ILE A 5 -17.67 -49.22 -33.46
N LEU A 6 -18.79 -48.62 -33.89
CA LEU A 6 -18.90 -47.17 -34.12
C LEU A 6 -18.83 -46.33 -32.84
N ILE A 7 -19.19 -46.90 -31.68
CA ILE A 7 -19.14 -46.19 -30.38
C ILE A 7 -17.70 -46.07 -29.87
N ILE A 8 -16.80 -46.98 -30.25
CA ILE A 8 -15.41 -46.97 -29.78
C ILE A 8 -14.58 -45.91 -30.52
N ILE A 9 -14.93 -45.54 -31.75
CA ILE A 9 -14.21 -44.51 -32.52
C ILE A 9 -14.60 -43.09 -32.07
N PHE A 10 -15.81 -42.90 -31.51
CA PHE A 10 -16.25 -41.59 -31.03
C PHE A 10 -15.67 -41.22 -29.65
N VAL A 11 -15.33 -42.21 -28.82
CA VAL A 11 -14.74 -41.99 -27.48
C VAL A 11 -13.23 -41.70 -27.54
N LEU A 12 -12.54 -42.10 -28.62
CA LEU A 12 -11.11 -41.85 -28.78
C LEU A 12 -10.76 -40.46 -29.32
N ASN A 13 -11.74 -39.69 -29.81
CA ASN A 13 -11.52 -38.32 -30.32
C ASN A 13 -11.85 -37.20 -29.32
N LEU A 14 -12.25 -37.53 -28.09
CA LEU A 14 -12.45 -36.54 -27.02
C LEU A 14 -11.18 -36.32 -26.16
N GLY A 15 -10.07 -37.00 -26.48
CA GLY A 15 -8.87 -37.05 -25.66
C GLY A 15 -7.81 -35.96 -25.87
N THR A 16 -8.00 -34.96 -26.74
CA THR A 16 -6.93 -33.98 -27.05
C THR A 16 -7.32 -32.51 -26.91
N ALA A 17 -8.48 -32.18 -26.33
CA ALA A 17 -8.95 -30.80 -26.22
C ALA A 17 -8.88 -30.14 -24.83
N CYS A 18 -8.23 -30.76 -23.82
CA CYS A 18 -8.26 -30.25 -22.43
C CYS A 18 -6.88 -29.94 -21.82
N SER A 19 -5.91 -29.42 -22.57
CA SER A 19 -4.62 -28.98 -21.99
C SER A 19 -4.30 -27.49 -22.16
N ARG A 20 -5.15 -26.73 -22.87
CA ARG A 20 -4.94 -25.29 -23.13
C ARG A 20 -5.88 -24.36 -22.36
N VAL A 21 -7.02 -24.87 -21.88
CA VAL A 21 -8.06 -24.07 -21.21
C VAL A 21 -7.72 -23.80 -19.74
N SER A 22 -6.98 -24.68 -19.05
CA SER A 22 -6.61 -24.51 -17.64
C SER A 22 -5.51 -23.48 -17.38
N LYS A 23 -4.45 -23.48 -18.20
CA LYS A 23 -3.26 -22.64 -17.97
C LYS A 23 -3.54 -21.14 -18.14
N LYS A 24 -4.48 -20.78 -19.01
CA LYS A 24 -4.85 -19.37 -19.24
C LYS A 24 -5.64 -18.80 -18.06
N GLU A 25 -6.59 -19.56 -17.53
CA GLU A 25 -7.39 -19.14 -16.36
C GLU A 25 -6.52 -19.02 -15.11
N GLU A 26 -5.56 -19.93 -14.92
CA GLU A 26 -4.58 -19.89 -13.84
C GLU A 26 -3.71 -18.62 -13.90
N ILE A 27 -3.20 -18.26 -15.08
CA ILE A 27 -2.43 -17.02 -15.29
C ILE A 27 -3.27 -15.77 -15.00
N GLU A 28 -4.55 -15.74 -15.40
CA GLU A 28 -5.42 -14.59 -15.12
C GLU A 28 -5.77 -14.46 -13.63
N LEU A 29 -5.93 -15.59 -12.93
CA LEU A 29 -6.11 -15.59 -11.48
C LEU A 29 -4.87 -15.05 -10.75
N GLU A 30 -3.67 -15.48 -11.15
CA GLU A 30 -2.41 -14.98 -10.58
C GLU A 30 -2.17 -13.50 -10.85
N LYS A 31 -2.52 -13.01 -12.05
CA LYS A 31 -2.52 -11.57 -12.34
C LYS A 31 -3.42 -10.81 -11.37
N SER A 32 -4.62 -11.31 -11.11
CA SER A 32 -5.55 -10.71 -10.15
C SER A 32 -4.94 -10.62 -8.75
N LYS A 33 -4.23 -11.68 -8.31
CA LYS A 33 -3.50 -11.68 -7.03
C LYS A 33 -2.46 -10.57 -6.97
N PHE A 34 -1.58 -10.47 -7.96
CA PHE A 34 -0.56 -9.41 -7.98
C PHE A 34 -1.17 -8.01 -7.90
N TYR A 35 -2.26 -7.75 -8.62
CA TYR A 35 -2.95 -6.46 -8.53
C TYR A 35 -3.56 -6.21 -7.15
N ASN A 36 -4.14 -7.23 -6.52
CA ASN A 36 -4.70 -7.10 -5.18
C ASN A 36 -3.62 -6.75 -4.16
N SER A 37 -2.54 -7.53 -4.09
CA SER A 37 -1.42 -7.31 -3.18
C SER A 37 -0.76 -5.96 -3.41
N TYR A 38 -0.56 -5.58 -4.69
CA TYR A 38 -0.03 -4.27 -5.07
C TYR A 38 -0.92 -3.11 -4.62
N ASN A 39 -2.23 -3.17 -4.89
CA ASN A 39 -3.15 -2.08 -4.55
C ASN A 39 -3.33 -1.96 -3.03
N ARG A 40 -3.27 -3.08 -2.30
CA ARG A 40 -3.39 -3.11 -0.84
C ARG A 40 -2.10 -2.79 -0.09
N TRP A 41 -0.99 -2.56 -0.82
CA TRP A 41 0.35 -2.38 -0.24
C TRP A 41 0.82 -3.58 0.60
N GLU A 42 0.33 -4.77 0.29
CA GLU A 42 0.78 -6.04 0.86
C GLU A 42 2.06 -6.47 0.12
N LEU A 43 3.14 -5.68 0.29
CA LEU A 43 4.35 -5.78 -0.53
C LEU A 43 5.13 -7.08 -0.31
N ASP A 44 5.10 -7.62 0.92
CA ASP A 44 5.72 -8.91 1.24
C ASP A 44 4.95 -10.05 0.55
N ASP A 45 3.62 -9.99 0.55
CA ASP A 45 2.78 -10.96 -0.16
C ASP A 45 3.02 -10.88 -1.67
N LEU A 46 3.04 -9.66 -2.24
CA LEU A 46 3.38 -9.46 -3.65
C LEU A 46 4.77 -10.03 -3.99
N ALA A 47 5.77 -9.81 -3.14
CA ALA A 47 7.11 -10.35 -3.34
C ALA A 47 7.11 -11.89 -3.38
N ASN A 48 6.41 -12.52 -2.44
CA ASN A 48 6.27 -13.97 -2.36
C ASN A 48 5.54 -14.53 -3.59
N GLU A 49 4.41 -13.93 -3.97
CA GLU A 49 3.62 -14.32 -5.14
C GLU A 49 4.45 -14.24 -6.43
N LEU A 50 5.30 -13.20 -6.58
CA LEU A 50 6.17 -13.04 -7.74
C LEU A 50 7.29 -14.08 -7.80
N GLU A 51 7.87 -14.48 -6.66
CA GLU A 51 8.86 -15.56 -6.63
C GLU A 51 8.23 -16.92 -6.91
N GLU A 52 7.02 -17.19 -6.41
CA GLU A 52 6.29 -18.42 -6.70
C GLU A 52 5.96 -18.53 -8.19
N HIS A 53 5.39 -17.48 -8.80
CA HIS A 53 5.09 -17.47 -10.23
C HIS A 53 6.36 -17.63 -11.08
N LYS A 54 7.44 -16.93 -10.72
CA LYS A 54 8.74 -17.07 -11.40
C LYS A 54 9.27 -18.50 -11.32
N ARG A 55 9.09 -19.19 -10.19
CA ARG A 55 9.53 -20.59 -10.04
C ARG A 55 8.80 -21.53 -10.98
N VAL A 56 7.50 -21.29 -11.23
CA VAL A 56 6.66 -22.16 -12.07
C VAL A 56 6.75 -21.80 -13.56
N TYR A 57 6.80 -20.50 -13.88
CA TYR A 57 6.63 -19.98 -15.24
C TYR A 57 7.84 -19.20 -15.78
N GLY A 58 8.85 -18.95 -14.95
CA GLY A 58 10.01 -18.13 -15.31
C GLY A 58 9.74 -16.62 -15.29
N TYR A 59 10.60 -15.85 -15.95
CA TYR A 59 10.43 -14.40 -16.07
C TYR A 59 9.39 -14.06 -17.14
N THR A 60 8.12 -14.00 -16.72
CA THR A 60 7.02 -13.52 -17.55
C THR A 60 7.00 -11.98 -17.62
N PRO A 61 6.40 -11.37 -18.66
CA PRO A 61 6.20 -9.92 -18.71
C PRO A 61 5.51 -9.36 -17.46
N GLU A 62 4.57 -10.12 -16.89
CA GLU A 62 3.87 -9.80 -15.65
C GLU A 62 4.82 -9.74 -14.45
N VAL A 63 5.69 -10.74 -14.27
CA VAL A 63 6.69 -10.74 -13.20
C VAL A 63 7.62 -9.54 -13.33
N ILE A 64 8.07 -9.22 -14.55
CA ILE A 64 8.95 -8.07 -14.79
C ILE A 64 8.23 -6.77 -14.42
N LYS A 65 6.99 -6.58 -14.89
CA LYS A 65 6.17 -5.40 -14.57
C LYS A 65 5.97 -5.24 -13.06
N PHE A 66 5.53 -6.30 -12.39
CA PHE A 66 5.19 -6.22 -10.98
C PHE A 66 6.42 -6.14 -10.06
N ARG A 67 7.59 -6.64 -10.47
CA ARG A 67 8.85 -6.36 -9.76
C ARG A 67 9.21 -4.87 -9.79
N PHE A 68 9.06 -4.23 -10.95
CA PHE A 68 9.28 -2.78 -11.04
C PHE A 68 8.30 -2.02 -10.14
N LEU A 69 7.02 -2.37 -10.19
CA LEU A 69 5.98 -1.76 -9.35
C LEU A 69 6.18 -2.02 -7.85
N LEU A 70 6.63 -3.22 -7.47
CA LEU A 70 7.01 -3.57 -6.10
C LEU A 70 8.14 -2.67 -5.61
N ASN A 71 9.21 -2.52 -6.40
CA ASN A 71 10.32 -1.64 -6.03
C ASN A 71 9.87 -0.19 -5.85
N GLU A 72 9.05 0.33 -6.77
CA GLU A 72 8.49 1.69 -6.65
C GLU A 72 7.69 1.86 -5.34
N ARG A 73 6.85 0.88 -4.97
CA ARG A 73 6.06 0.93 -3.74
C ARG A 73 6.90 0.77 -2.48
N THR A 74 7.93 -0.06 -2.51
CA THR A 74 8.87 -0.20 -1.40
C THR A 74 9.56 1.14 -1.13
N GLU A 75 10.11 1.78 -2.16
CA GLU A 75 10.70 3.12 -2.05
C GLU A 75 9.68 4.16 -1.57
N ALA A 76 8.44 4.10 -2.06
CA ALA A 76 7.38 5.00 -1.61
C ALA A 76 7.05 4.81 -0.13
N LYS A 77 7.02 3.57 0.36
CA LYS A 77 6.79 3.25 1.77
C LYS A 77 7.91 3.80 2.65
N GLU A 78 9.17 3.60 2.26
CA GLU A 78 10.34 4.17 2.94
C GLU A 78 10.28 5.69 3.01
N LYS A 79 9.95 6.36 1.90
CA LYS A 79 9.79 7.83 1.85
C LYS A 79 8.71 8.34 2.81
N LEU A 80 7.60 7.60 2.98
CA LEU A 80 6.58 7.97 3.97
C LEU A 80 7.11 7.84 5.40
N GLU A 81 7.82 6.75 5.70
CA GLU A 81 8.41 6.56 7.02
C GLU A 81 9.45 7.64 7.35
N GLU A 82 10.26 8.06 6.37
CA GLU A 82 11.18 9.18 6.50
C GLU A 82 10.46 10.51 6.72
N LEU A 83 9.38 10.77 5.96
CA LEU A 83 8.53 11.94 6.14
C LEU A 83 7.98 12.00 7.57
N ILE A 84 7.42 10.89 8.07
CA ILE A 84 6.87 10.78 9.42
C ILE A 84 7.96 11.02 10.48
N LYS A 85 9.13 10.39 10.32
CA LYS A 85 10.28 10.59 11.24
C LYS A 85 10.75 12.04 11.23
N LYS A 86 10.75 12.70 10.07
CA LYS A 86 11.14 14.11 9.94
C LYS A 86 10.13 15.03 10.61
N VAL A 87 8.84 14.86 10.33
CA VAL A 87 7.75 15.62 10.97
C VAL A 87 7.79 15.43 12.49
N LYS A 88 8.00 14.20 12.98
CA LYS A 88 8.13 13.95 14.42
C LYS A 88 9.27 14.74 15.06
N ARG A 89 10.45 14.75 14.43
CA ARG A 89 11.61 15.50 14.93
C ARG A 89 11.33 17.01 14.93
N GLU A 90 10.82 17.52 13.83
CA GLU A 90 10.46 18.94 13.72
C GLU A 90 9.44 19.35 14.79
N LEU A 91 8.42 18.53 15.07
CA LEU A 91 7.50 18.81 16.17
C LEU A 91 8.25 18.94 17.51
N VAL A 92 9.15 18.01 17.83
CA VAL A 92 9.95 18.09 19.08
C VAL A 92 10.82 19.36 19.12
N ASP A 93 11.28 19.82 17.97
CA ASP A 93 12.13 21.00 17.82
C ASP A 93 11.32 22.33 17.67
N ASN A 94 9.99 22.31 17.88
CA ASN A 94 9.07 23.44 17.66
C ASN A 94 9.05 23.96 16.20
N GLU A 95 9.31 23.08 15.24
CA GLU A 95 9.26 23.35 13.81
C GLU A 95 8.09 22.66 13.11
N LEU A 96 7.57 23.27 12.03
CA LEU A 96 6.44 22.74 11.25
C LEU A 96 6.72 22.73 9.74
N THR A 97 7.97 22.94 9.32
CA THR A 97 8.32 23.21 7.92
C THR A 97 7.95 22.07 6.97
N THR A 98 8.30 20.84 7.31
CA THR A 98 8.00 19.65 6.50
C THR A 98 6.50 19.34 6.52
N LEU A 99 5.84 19.46 7.66
CA LEU A 99 4.39 19.26 7.74
C LEU A 99 3.67 20.27 6.83
N LYS A 100 4.00 21.57 6.95
CA LYS A 100 3.42 22.64 6.11
C LYS A 100 3.65 22.40 4.62
N LYS A 101 4.82 21.90 4.24
CA LYS A 101 5.16 21.61 2.83
C LYS A 101 4.33 20.46 2.25
N HIS A 102 4.12 19.41 3.03
CA HIS A 102 3.47 18.18 2.57
C HIS A 102 1.97 18.14 2.84
N MET A 103 1.43 19.06 3.61
CA MET A 103 0.01 19.10 3.91
C MET A 103 -0.79 19.68 2.75
N SER A 104 -1.88 19.00 2.39
CA SER A 104 -2.75 19.47 1.31
C SER A 104 -3.41 20.79 1.69
N LYS A 105 -3.50 21.71 0.73
CA LYS A 105 -4.02 23.06 0.95
C LYS A 105 -5.55 23.04 0.95
N ASN A 106 -6.14 22.97 2.13
CA ASN A 106 -7.58 23.14 2.34
C ASN A 106 -7.84 23.86 3.67
N LEU A 107 -9.05 24.40 3.83
CA LEU A 107 -9.42 25.23 4.99
C LEU A 107 -9.18 24.51 6.34
N ARG A 108 -9.50 23.22 6.41
CA ARG A 108 -9.34 22.42 7.64
C ARG A 108 -7.88 22.25 7.99
N ASN A 109 -7.05 21.93 7.01
CA ASN A 109 -5.61 21.75 7.19
C ASN A 109 -4.91 23.07 7.53
N THR A 110 -5.31 24.19 6.91
CA THR A 110 -4.83 25.53 7.28
C THR A 110 -5.16 25.82 8.75
N ALA A 111 -6.41 25.62 9.18
CA ALA A 111 -6.81 25.84 10.57
C ALA A 111 -6.05 24.94 11.55
N THR A 112 -5.76 23.69 11.19
CA THR A 112 -4.90 22.83 12.02
C THR A 112 -3.48 23.38 12.10
N LEU A 113 -2.86 23.78 10.99
CA LEU A 113 -1.50 24.31 10.98
C LEU A 113 -1.37 25.58 11.82
N ASP A 114 -2.37 26.45 11.78
CA ASP A 114 -2.41 27.66 12.60
C ASP A 114 -2.45 27.29 14.09
N LYS A 115 -3.33 26.35 14.48
CA LYS A 115 -3.37 25.85 15.87
C LYS A 115 -2.06 25.22 16.31
N LEU A 116 -1.44 24.41 15.46
CA LEU A 116 -0.16 23.77 15.78
C LEU A 116 0.97 24.80 15.90
N ALA A 117 0.92 25.92 15.17
CA ALA A 117 1.93 26.96 15.23
C ALA A 117 1.94 27.71 16.58
N ASP A 118 0.82 27.72 17.30
CA ASP A 118 0.69 28.32 18.62
C ASP A 118 1.09 27.36 19.76
N VAL A 119 1.40 26.09 19.46
CA VAL A 119 1.76 25.07 20.45
C VAL A 119 3.26 25.07 20.71
N ASP A 120 3.65 25.09 21.98
CA ASP A 120 5.01 24.81 22.42
C ASP A 120 5.20 23.30 22.68
N PHE A 121 5.61 22.58 21.65
CA PHE A 121 5.83 21.15 21.65
C PHE A 121 6.99 20.68 22.54
N THR A 122 7.88 21.57 22.99
CA THR A 122 8.94 21.18 23.95
C THR A 122 8.39 20.67 25.28
N LYS A 123 7.12 20.98 25.57
CA LYS A 123 6.37 20.51 26.74
C LYS A 123 5.73 19.13 26.53
N TYR A 124 5.83 18.56 25.33
CA TYR A 124 5.16 17.32 24.95
C TYR A 124 6.14 16.23 24.59
N ARG A 125 5.80 14.99 24.99
CA ARG A 125 6.38 13.78 24.39
C ARG A 125 5.56 13.43 23.16
N VAL A 126 6.24 13.33 22.02
CA VAL A 126 5.61 13.00 20.73
C VAL A 126 5.76 11.51 20.44
N PHE A 127 4.64 10.82 20.30
CA PHE A 127 4.57 9.42 19.88
C PHE A 127 3.88 9.32 18.54
N VAL A 128 4.29 8.34 17.74
CA VAL A 128 3.68 8.05 16.44
C VAL A 128 3.45 6.55 16.36
N SER A 129 2.23 6.14 16.04
CA SER A 129 1.89 4.72 15.85
C SER A 129 2.55 4.16 14.59
N ASN A 130 2.52 2.84 14.45
CA ASN A 130 2.78 2.21 13.17
C ASN A 130 1.80 2.75 12.11
N THR A 131 2.28 2.82 10.88
CA THR A 131 1.50 3.26 9.73
C THR A 131 0.72 2.08 9.15
N SER A 132 -0.59 2.25 9.02
CA SER A 132 -1.46 1.34 8.29
C SER A 132 -1.56 1.81 6.83
N PHE A 133 -1.37 0.91 5.89
CA PHE A 133 -1.48 1.20 4.45
C PHE A 133 -2.78 0.63 3.88
N GLY A 134 -3.35 1.34 2.92
CA GLY A 134 -4.53 0.96 2.14
C GLY A 134 -4.39 1.45 0.70
N ASP A 135 -5.44 1.34 -0.11
CA ASP A 135 -5.35 1.70 -1.54
C ASP A 135 -4.94 3.16 -1.74
N ARG A 136 -3.67 3.36 -2.09
CA ARG A 136 -2.98 4.67 -2.22
C ARG A 136 -3.11 5.60 -1.00
N GLU A 137 -3.48 5.05 0.14
CA GLU A 137 -3.68 5.80 1.38
C GLU A 137 -2.82 5.18 2.48
N ALA A 138 -2.46 6.00 3.45
CA ALA A 138 -1.84 5.53 4.67
C ALA A 138 -2.36 6.33 5.86
N LYS A 139 -2.37 5.72 7.04
CA LYS A 139 -2.89 6.34 8.27
C LYS A 139 -1.99 6.02 9.44
N ASN A 140 -1.78 7.00 10.31
CA ASN A 140 -1.20 6.75 11.62
C ASN A 140 -1.85 7.67 12.68
N ILE A 141 -1.44 7.47 13.92
CA ILE A 141 -1.85 8.28 15.06
C ILE A 141 -0.61 8.99 15.61
N VAL A 142 -0.71 10.30 15.77
CA VAL A 142 0.25 11.09 16.53
C VAL A 142 -0.33 11.33 17.92
N ALA A 143 0.42 11.05 18.97
CA ALA A 143 0.01 11.36 20.34
C ALA A 143 0.97 12.39 20.95
N LEU A 144 0.41 13.45 21.51
CA LEU A 144 1.13 14.49 22.24
C LEU A 144 0.80 14.34 23.72
N ASN A 145 1.79 14.00 24.54
CA ASN A 145 1.60 13.73 25.96
C ASN A 145 2.34 14.76 26.83
N THR A 146 1.62 15.42 27.75
CA THR A 146 2.18 16.38 28.72
C THR A 146 2.64 15.72 30.03
N GLY A 147 2.37 14.42 30.18
CA GLY A 147 2.48 13.67 31.43
C GLY A 147 1.14 13.56 32.18
N GLU A 148 0.29 14.58 32.09
CA GLU A 148 -1.05 14.60 32.69
C GLU A 148 -2.14 14.25 31.68
N GLU A 149 -1.99 14.75 30.45
CA GLU A 149 -2.97 14.60 29.39
C GLU A 149 -2.31 14.04 28.12
N THR A 150 -3.12 13.38 27.29
CA THR A 150 -2.69 12.89 25.98
C THR A 150 -3.69 13.30 24.92
N PHE A 151 -3.20 14.05 23.94
CA PHE A 151 -3.97 14.45 22.77
C PHE A 151 -3.62 13.55 21.61
N TYR A 152 -4.62 12.91 21.00
CA TYR A 152 -4.43 12.00 19.88
C TYR A 152 -4.85 12.69 18.58
N PHE A 153 -4.05 12.54 17.53
CA PHE A 153 -4.33 13.09 16.21
C PHE A 153 -4.35 11.95 15.20
N ASN A 154 -5.43 11.86 14.42
CA ASN A 154 -5.45 11.10 13.18
C ASN A 154 -4.62 11.84 12.15
N VAL A 155 -3.71 11.13 11.50
CA VAL A 155 -3.02 11.63 10.32
C VAL A 155 -3.32 10.68 9.17
N GLU A 156 -3.83 11.24 8.08
CA GLU A 156 -4.08 10.52 6.85
C GLU A 156 -3.20 11.06 5.75
N PHE A 157 -2.64 10.14 4.98
CA PHE A 157 -1.74 10.39 3.88
C PHE A 157 -2.34 9.84 2.59
N LYS A 158 -2.08 10.54 1.50
CA LYS A 158 -2.45 10.10 0.15
C LYS A 158 -1.21 10.06 -0.72
N TYR A 159 -1.05 8.99 -1.48
CA TYR A 159 0.05 8.83 -2.43
C TYR A 159 -0.43 9.17 -3.85
N GLU A 160 -0.06 10.34 -4.33
CA GLU A 160 -0.40 10.81 -5.68
C GLU A 160 0.84 11.41 -6.34
N ASN A 161 0.96 11.21 -7.66
CA ASN A 161 2.08 11.74 -8.46
C ASN A 161 3.47 11.41 -7.87
N HIS A 162 3.61 10.20 -7.33
CA HIS A 162 4.82 9.69 -6.67
C HIS A 162 5.26 10.46 -5.42
N VAL A 163 4.34 11.19 -4.78
CA VAL A 163 4.58 11.96 -3.55
C VAL A 163 3.51 11.64 -2.50
N TRP A 164 3.92 11.61 -1.24
CA TRP A 164 3.01 11.55 -0.11
C TRP A 164 2.59 12.95 0.34
N GLU A 165 1.28 13.15 0.41
CA GLU A 165 0.65 14.34 0.96
C GLU A 165 -0.08 14.00 2.26
N VAL A 166 0.03 14.87 3.26
CA VAL A 166 -0.81 14.82 4.46
C VAL A 166 -2.15 15.44 4.11
N VAL A 167 -3.16 14.60 3.92
CA VAL A 167 -4.51 15.05 3.55
C VAL A 167 -5.34 15.40 4.77
N GLU A 168 -5.04 14.82 5.92
CA GLU A 168 -5.69 15.11 7.19
C GLU A 168 -4.68 15.06 8.35
N PHE A 169 -4.78 16.05 9.25
CA PHE A 169 -4.15 16.01 10.58
C PHE A 169 -5.19 16.58 11.55
N GLN A 170 -5.88 15.72 12.28
CA GLN A 170 -6.99 16.13 13.14
C GLN A 170 -6.94 15.46 14.50
N GLU A 171 -7.11 16.26 15.54
CA GLU A 171 -7.35 15.79 16.90
C GLU A 171 -8.60 14.88 16.97
N ARG A 172 -8.45 13.73 17.63
CA ARG A 172 -9.54 12.84 18.03
C ARG A 172 -10.26 13.50 19.20
N ARG A 173 -11.55 13.77 19.02
CA ARG A 173 -12.45 14.21 20.11
C ARG A 173 -12.97 13.01 20.90
#